data_AF-A0AAD7ZE62-F1
#
_entry.id   AF-A0AAD7ZE62-F1
#
_cell.length_a   1.000
_cell.length_b   1.000
_cell.length_c   1.000
_cell.angle_alpha   90.00
_cell.angle_beta   90.00
_cell.angle_gamma   90.00
#
_symmetry.space_group_name_H-M   'P 1'
#
loop_
_entity.id
_entity.type
_entity.pdbx_description
1 polymer ?
#
loop_
_entity_poly.entity_id
_entity_poly.type
_entity_poly.pdbx_seq_one_letter_code
_entity_poly.pdbx_strand_id
1 'polypeptide(L)'
;MLKIVISALCVALVAYYYRGFVEKELSNRLISVLEGLERVEKDHPVDRRPKVAIGYGACNDLFIDGKQLLKYDDSAGTPEHFNFISSIDELLKTYAYFFRHGAAAERYISDDKLFDAIVDKAARVEGSHYALGGNAPVMAKRFVTEGCDVLLAAKMTPELQRTLPKDLKVVGGVTKKDDIHLILEYKAGEQWGIHRAPRANRFIVHNDDNNPLISSLEEFDKLLINFNPNLFVVSGLQMMDNYPFAEGIREQRLKRIQEQMKVQSFKTRIHFEMASFAEAQMLQHLIDYIIPYADSLGMNEQELTNLHNMMEYGNISIVSDSNPRVAAVLDQMRKTFQLVSQNRIGMEGSRQLTRLHVHTLAYQAIMTVKESPWKNSRAAAAKASLTANRHVCGSKE
;
A
#
# COMPACT_ATOMS: atom_id res chain seq x y z
N MET A 1 47.84 -4.66 32.03
CA MET A 1 46.38 -4.51 32.26
C MET A 1 45.93 -3.05 32.23
N LEU A 2 46.46 -2.16 33.08
CA LEU A 2 46.08 -0.74 33.13
C LEU A 2 46.21 0.03 31.79
N LYS A 3 47.31 -0.16 31.05
CA LYS A 3 47.52 0.47 29.73
C LYS A 3 46.47 0.06 28.69
N ILE A 4 46.00 -1.19 28.74
CA ILE A 4 44.97 -1.70 27.81
C ILE A 4 43.60 -1.10 28.14
N VAL A 5 43.28 -0.99 29.44
CA VAL A 5 42.04 -0.35 29.91
C VAL A 5 42.00 1.14 29.54
N ILE A 6 43.11 1.85 29.71
CA ILE A 6 43.23 3.27 29.32
C ILE A 6 43.05 3.43 27.80
N SER A 7 43.72 2.60 26.98
CA SER A 7 43.55 2.64 25.52
C SER A 7 42.12 2.34 25.08
N ALA A 8 41.46 1.35 25.69
CA ALA A 8 40.06 1.02 25.39
C ALA A 8 39.10 2.16 25.76
N LEU A 9 39.31 2.81 26.91
CA LEU A 9 38.56 4.01 27.32
C LEU A 9 38.77 5.17 26.35
N CYS A 10 40.02 5.42 25.92
CA CYS A 10 40.31 6.46 24.94
C CYS A 10 39.62 6.19 23.60
N VAL A 11 39.65 4.94 23.10
CA VAL A 11 38.95 4.55 21.86
C VAL A 11 37.43 4.71 22.02
N ALA A 12 36.87 4.31 23.16
CA ALA A 12 35.44 4.48 23.44
C ALA A 12 35.03 5.96 23.49
N LEU A 13 35.84 6.83 24.11
CA LEU A 13 35.60 8.27 24.18
C LEU A 13 35.72 8.94 22.79
N VAL A 14 36.72 8.57 22.01
CA VAL A 14 36.87 9.06 20.62
C VAL A 14 35.70 8.59 19.76
N ALA A 15 35.28 7.32 19.88
CA ALA A 15 34.12 6.79 19.16
C ALA A 15 32.82 7.50 19.59
N TYR A 16 32.64 7.78 20.87
CA TYR A 16 31.48 8.53 21.39
C TYR A 16 31.46 9.97 20.86
N TYR A 17 32.60 10.66 20.90
CA TYR A 17 32.71 12.03 20.37
C TYR A 17 32.50 12.08 18.86
N TYR A 18 33.12 11.16 18.11
CA TYR A 18 32.96 11.06 16.67
C TYR A 18 31.52 10.72 16.29
N ARG A 19 30.87 9.81 17.01
CA ARG A 19 29.45 9.50 16.85
C ARG A 19 28.57 10.74 17.07
N GLY A 20 28.81 11.50 18.14
CA GLY A 20 28.09 12.75 18.39
C GLY A 20 28.28 13.80 17.30
N PHE A 21 29.50 13.90 16.73
CA PHE A 21 29.76 14.77 15.59
C PHE A 21 29.01 14.32 14.32
N VAL A 22 29.07 13.03 13.98
CA VAL A 22 28.37 12.45 12.82
C VAL A 22 26.85 12.59 12.96
N GLU A 23 26.29 12.31 14.14
CA GLU A 23 24.86 12.48 14.42
C GLU A 23 24.42 13.94 14.25
N LYS A 24 25.24 14.90 14.71
CA LYS A 24 24.98 16.33 14.52
C LYS A 24 25.03 16.74 13.05
N GLU A 25 26.00 16.24 12.29
CA GLU A 25 26.11 16.52 10.86
C GLU A 25 24.91 15.94 10.08
N LEU A 26 24.53 14.70 10.37
CA LEU A 26 23.35 14.06 9.78
C LEU A 26 22.07 14.82 10.12
N SER A 27 21.91 15.26 11.36
CA SER A 27 20.77 16.08 11.80
C SER A 27 20.70 17.40 11.04
N ASN A 28 21.81 18.13 10.93
CA ASN A 28 21.87 19.39 10.17
C ASN A 28 21.53 19.18 8.69
N ARG A 29 22.02 18.10 8.08
CA ARG A 29 21.69 17.73 6.70
C ARG A 29 20.21 17.41 6.55
N LEU A 30 19.64 16.64 7.47
CA LEU A 30 18.22 16.30 7.48
C LEU A 30 17.35 17.55 7.56
N ILE A 31 17.66 18.46 8.50
CA ILE A 31 16.95 19.74 8.64
C ILE A 31 17.03 20.54 7.34
N SER A 32 18.22 20.67 6.75
CA SER A 32 18.42 21.41 5.50
C SER A 32 17.61 20.80 4.32
N VAL A 33 17.52 19.47 4.26
CA VAL A 33 16.70 18.76 3.27
C VAL A 33 15.22 19.03 3.51
N LEU A 34 14.73 18.90 4.74
CA LEU A 34 13.34 19.14 5.10
C LEU A 34 12.93 20.58 4.78
N GLU A 35 13.70 21.59 5.19
CA GLU A 35 13.47 23.00 4.87
C GLU A 35 13.51 23.27 3.35
N GLY A 36 14.38 22.55 2.62
CA GLY A 36 14.41 22.59 1.16
C GLY A 36 13.13 22.04 0.53
N LEU A 37 12.65 20.89 1.00
CA LEU A 37 11.42 20.28 0.54
C LEU A 37 10.20 21.13 0.89
N GLU A 38 10.14 21.71 2.09
CA GLU A 38 9.03 22.58 2.52
C GLU A 38 8.92 23.85 1.68
N ARG A 39 10.05 24.44 1.27
CA ARG A 39 10.05 25.55 0.31
C ARG A 39 9.47 25.11 -1.03
N VAL A 40 9.93 23.98 -1.56
CA VAL A 40 9.45 23.43 -2.84
C VAL A 40 7.96 23.05 -2.80
N GLU A 41 7.47 22.55 -1.66
CA GLU A 41 6.05 22.27 -1.40
C GLU A 41 5.21 23.55 -1.52
N LYS A 42 5.70 24.65 -0.95
CA LYS A 42 5.01 25.96 -0.92
C LYS A 42 5.03 26.69 -2.26
N ASP A 43 5.95 26.35 -3.17
CA ASP A 43 6.10 27.04 -4.47
C ASP A 43 4.88 26.87 -5.40
N HIS A 44 4.03 25.85 -5.18
CA HIS A 44 2.90 25.53 -6.06
C HIS A 44 1.62 25.23 -5.24
N PRO A 45 1.01 26.24 -4.60
CA PRO A 45 -0.22 26.04 -3.84
C PRO A 45 -1.36 25.59 -4.76
N VAL A 46 -2.26 24.77 -4.21
CA VAL A 46 -3.46 24.30 -4.91
C VAL A 46 -4.63 25.19 -4.48
N ASP A 47 -4.89 26.27 -5.22
CA ASP A 47 -5.94 27.25 -4.89
C ASP A 47 -7.35 26.83 -5.32
N ARG A 48 -7.50 25.61 -5.83
CA ARG A 48 -8.78 25.03 -6.24
C ARG A 48 -9.16 23.92 -5.28
N ARG A 49 -10.44 23.55 -5.26
CA ARG A 49 -10.92 22.32 -4.62
C ARG A 49 -11.18 21.27 -5.71
N PRO A 50 -10.20 20.42 -6.08
CA PRO A 50 -10.43 19.37 -7.05
C PRO A 50 -11.46 18.38 -6.52
N LYS A 51 -12.31 17.88 -7.41
CA LYS A 51 -13.19 16.76 -7.12
C LYS A 51 -12.44 15.45 -7.32
N VAL A 52 -12.32 14.67 -6.26
CA VAL A 52 -11.66 13.36 -6.28
C VAL A 52 -12.68 12.27 -6.00
N ALA A 53 -12.88 11.38 -6.96
CA ALA A 53 -13.61 10.15 -6.74
C ALA A 53 -12.61 9.03 -6.46
N ILE A 54 -12.84 8.20 -5.47
CA ILE A 54 -11.89 7.17 -5.04
C ILE A 54 -12.62 5.91 -4.56
N GLY A 55 -12.13 4.75 -4.99
CA GLY A 55 -12.56 3.44 -4.52
C GLY A 55 -11.41 2.44 -4.62
N TYR A 56 -11.49 1.25 -4.05
CA TYR A 56 -12.63 0.68 -3.34
C TYR A 56 -12.23 0.07 -2.00
N GLY A 57 -13.26 -0.18 -1.19
CA GLY A 57 -13.14 -0.96 0.03
C GLY A 57 -12.72 -0.12 1.23
N ALA A 58 -13.06 -0.62 2.41
CA ALA A 58 -12.62 -0.08 3.68
C ALA A 58 -12.55 -1.22 4.69
N CYS A 59 -11.65 -1.08 5.65
CA CYS A 59 -11.52 -2.02 6.74
C CYS A 59 -11.22 -1.28 8.05
N ASN A 60 -11.39 -1.99 9.15
CA ASN A 60 -10.95 -1.58 10.47
C ASN A 60 -9.70 -2.39 10.81
N ASP A 61 -8.53 -1.78 10.66
CA ASP A 61 -7.24 -2.41 10.87
C ASP A 61 -6.99 -2.61 12.37
N LEU A 62 -6.74 -3.85 12.78
CA LEU A 62 -6.34 -4.20 14.14
C LEU A 62 -4.83 -4.45 14.16
N PHE A 63 -4.07 -3.50 14.71
CA PHE A 63 -2.63 -3.59 14.85
C PHE A 63 -2.24 -4.33 16.12
N ILE A 64 -1.25 -5.22 16.03
CA ILE A 64 -0.70 -5.98 17.15
C ILE A 64 0.74 -6.42 16.88
N ASP A 65 1.55 -6.52 17.93
CA ASP A 65 2.87 -7.17 17.88
C ASP A 65 2.69 -8.69 17.62
N GLY A 66 3.14 -9.16 16.46
CA GLY A 66 2.85 -10.50 15.96
C GLY A 66 3.23 -11.62 16.93
N LYS A 67 4.36 -11.47 17.66
CA LYS A 67 4.82 -12.48 18.64
C LYS A 67 3.95 -12.55 19.90
N GLN A 68 3.15 -11.52 20.17
CA GLN A 68 2.23 -11.53 21.30
C GLN A 68 1.04 -12.43 21.01
N LEU A 69 0.56 -12.42 19.76
CA LEU A 69 -0.59 -13.22 19.33
C LEU A 69 -0.21 -14.64 18.91
N LEU A 70 0.77 -14.76 18.01
CA LEU A 70 1.22 -16.01 17.41
C LEU A 70 2.44 -16.51 18.19
N LYS A 71 2.22 -17.51 19.05
CA LYS A 71 3.32 -18.16 19.78
C LYS A 71 3.96 -19.20 18.86
N TYR A 72 5.29 -19.23 18.88
CA TYR A 72 6.05 -20.22 18.14
C TYR A 72 5.78 -21.62 18.68
N ASP A 73 5.60 -22.57 17.78
CA ASP A 73 5.61 -24.01 18.04
C ASP A 73 6.44 -24.74 16.96
N ASP A 74 6.56 -26.06 17.09
CA ASP A 74 7.40 -26.86 16.22
C ASP A 74 6.94 -26.84 14.75
N SER A 75 5.66 -26.57 14.47
CA SER A 75 5.15 -26.56 13.10
C SER A 75 5.63 -25.35 12.31
N ALA A 76 5.82 -24.21 12.99
CA ALA A 76 6.48 -23.03 12.45
C ALA A 76 7.98 -23.27 12.14
N GLY A 77 8.57 -24.38 12.61
CA GLY A 77 9.92 -24.82 12.28
C GLY A 77 10.13 -25.15 10.81
N THR A 78 9.05 -25.49 10.09
CA THR A 78 9.04 -25.74 8.64
C THR A 78 8.16 -24.69 7.94
N PRO A 79 8.69 -23.49 7.65
CA PRO A 79 7.94 -22.44 6.98
C PRO A 79 7.43 -22.87 5.60
N GLU A 80 6.16 -22.60 5.33
CA GLU A 80 5.49 -22.95 4.08
C GLU A 80 4.52 -21.81 3.71
N HIS A 81 4.39 -21.56 2.41
CA HIS A 81 3.48 -20.55 1.89
C HIS A 81 2.21 -21.23 1.36
N PHE A 82 1.06 -20.72 1.81
CA PHE A 82 -0.27 -21.11 1.32
C PHE A 82 -0.97 -19.92 0.65
N ASN A 83 -1.80 -20.21 -0.37
CA ASN A 83 -2.59 -19.20 -1.08
C ASN A 83 -3.68 -18.61 -0.19
N PHE A 84 -4.33 -19.45 0.61
CA PHE A 84 -5.26 -19.09 1.68
C PHE A 84 -4.96 -19.93 2.91
N ILE A 85 -5.43 -19.47 4.07
CA ILE A 85 -5.15 -20.07 5.38
C ILE A 85 -6.46 -20.66 5.91
N SER A 86 -6.47 -21.97 6.15
CA SER A 86 -7.62 -22.73 6.63
C SER A 86 -7.47 -23.23 8.07
N SER A 87 -6.27 -23.11 8.65
CA SER A 87 -5.98 -23.59 10.00
C SER A 87 -4.94 -22.73 10.73
N ILE A 88 -4.85 -22.88 12.04
CA ILE A 88 -3.81 -22.22 12.86
C ILE A 88 -2.40 -22.68 12.48
N ASP A 89 -2.24 -23.95 12.05
CA ASP A 89 -0.98 -24.52 11.60
C ASP A 89 -0.48 -23.81 10.33
N GLU A 90 -1.36 -23.67 9.34
CA GLU A 90 -1.08 -22.93 8.10
C GLU A 90 -0.79 -21.45 8.37
N LEU A 91 -1.49 -20.84 9.34
CA LEU A 91 -1.22 -19.46 9.75
C LEU A 91 0.21 -19.32 10.31
N LEU A 92 0.62 -20.22 11.20
CA LEU A 92 1.95 -20.20 11.81
C LEU A 92 3.05 -20.44 10.78
N LYS A 93 2.88 -21.42 9.88
CA LYS A 93 3.83 -21.69 8.78
C LYS A 93 3.94 -20.53 7.81
N THR A 94 2.81 -19.92 7.44
CA THR A 94 2.79 -18.76 6.53
C THR A 94 3.43 -17.54 7.17
N TYR A 95 3.11 -17.26 8.43
CA TYR A 95 3.75 -16.19 9.19
C TYR A 95 5.27 -16.42 9.27
N ALA A 96 5.71 -17.65 9.58
CA ALA A 96 7.14 -18.01 9.59
C ALA A 96 7.83 -17.74 8.26
N TYR A 97 7.16 -18.06 7.14
CA TYR A 97 7.69 -17.89 5.79
C TYR A 97 7.98 -16.42 5.48
N PHE A 98 7.03 -15.52 5.74
CA PHE A 98 7.24 -14.09 5.48
C PHE A 98 8.14 -13.42 6.53
N PHE A 99 8.01 -13.80 7.80
CA PHE A 99 8.80 -13.28 8.91
C PHE A 99 10.30 -13.47 8.69
N ARG A 100 10.73 -14.70 8.32
CA ARG A 100 12.16 -14.98 8.10
C ARG A 100 12.76 -14.21 6.93
N HIS A 101 11.93 -13.80 5.97
CA HIS A 101 12.33 -12.99 4.82
C HIS A 101 12.17 -11.48 5.07
N GLY A 102 11.46 -11.09 6.13
CA GLY A 102 11.10 -9.71 6.38
C GLY A 102 10.20 -9.12 5.29
N ALA A 103 9.47 -9.96 4.57
CA ALA A 103 8.65 -9.58 3.43
C ALA A 103 7.23 -9.20 3.89
N ALA A 104 6.59 -8.26 3.19
CA ALA A 104 5.20 -7.93 3.43
C ALA A 104 4.32 -8.98 2.76
N ALA A 105 3.22 -9.35 3.39
CA ALA A 105 2.21 -10.20 2.78
C ALA A 105 0.85 -9.97 3.41
N GLU A 106 -0.18 -10.28 2.64
CA GLU A 106 -1.58 -10.19 3.00
C GLU A 106 -2.27 -11.49 2.57
N ARG A 107 -2.97 -12.17 3.49
CA ARG A 107 -3.55 -13.51 3.23
C ARG A 107 -4.97 -13.63 3.74
N TYR A 108 -5.80 -14.29 2.92
CA TYR A 108 -7.17 -14.62 3.28
C TYR A 108 -7.20 -15.83 4.22
N ILE A 109 -7.93 -15.72 5.34
CA ILE A 109 -8.31 -16.84 6.20
C ILE A 109 -9.70 -17.30 5.77
N SER A 110 -9.85 -18.58 5.40
CA SER A 110 -11.10 -19.12 4.86
C SER A 110 -12.11 -19.59 5.92
N ASP A 111 -11.65 -19.86 7.13
CA ASP A 111 -12.50 -20.22 8.28
C ASP A 111 -12.87 -18.96 9.08
N ASP A 112 -14.16 -18.59 9.00
CA ASP A 112 -14.74 -17.41 9.65
C ASP A 112 -14.61 -17.45 11.18
N LYS A 113 -14.87 -18.62 11.78
CA LYS A 113 -14.79 -18.83 13.23
C LYS A 113 -13.35 -18.75 13.73
N LEU A 114 -12.41 -19.32 12.97
CA LEU A 114 -11.00 -19.21 13.26
C LEU A 114 -10.57 -17.74 13.24
N PHE A 115 -10.95 -17.00 12.19
CA PHE A 115 -10.61 -15.59 12.07
C PHE A 115 -11.17 -14.77 13.23
N ASP A 116 -12.47 -14.91 13.52
CA ASP A 116 -13.13 -14.19 14.61
C ASP A 116 -12.49 -14.51 15.97
N ALA A 117 -12.13 -15.76 16.23
CA ALA A 117 -11.44 -16.14 17.46
C ALA A 117 -10.04 -15.50 17.59
N ILE A 118 -9.31 -15.36 16.47
CA ILE A 118 -7.98 -14.72 16.46
C ILE A 118 -8.13 -13.21 16.67
N VAL A 119 -9.08 -12.56 16.01
CA VAL A 119 -9.37 -11.13 16.18
C VAL A 119 -9.80 -10.82 17.61
N ASP A 120 -10.70 -11.61 18.19
CA ASP A 120 -11.15 -11.47 19.58
C ASP A 120 -10.00 -11.58 20.57
N LYS A 121 -9.07 -12.52 20.31
CA LYS A 121 -7.85 -12.66 21.10
C LYS A 121 -6.94 -11.45 20.94
N ALA A 122 -6.71 -11.00 19.70
CA ALA A 122 -5.84 -9.88 19.39
C ALA A 122 -6.33 -8.57 20.02
N ALA A 123 -7.63 -8.28 19.95
CA ALA A 123 -8.24 -7.07 20.48
C ALA A 123 -8.14 -6.94 22.01
N ARG A 124 -7.87 -8.04 22.73
CA ARG A 124 -7.68 -8.08 24.19
C ARG A 124 -6.22 -7.96 24.61
N VAL A 125 -5.28 -8.00 23.67
CA VAL A 125 -3.86 -7.88 23.97
C VAL A 125 -3.50 -6.43 24.23
N GLU A 126 -2.78 -6.18 25.31
CA GLU A 126 -2.29 -4.84 25.66
C GLU A 126 -1.40 -4.27 24.55
N GLY A 127 -1.69 -3.04 24.13
CA GLY A 127 -0.98 -2.38 23.02
C GLY A 127 -1.57 -2.66 21.64
N SER A 128 -2.57 -3.55 21.52
CA SER A 128 -3.37 -3.63 20.30
C SER A 128 -4.24 -2.38 20.14
N HIS A 129 -4.48 -1.97 18.90
CA HIS A 129 -5.35 -0.83 18.61
C HIS A 129 -5.99 -0.93 17.23
N TYR A 130 -7.17 -0.33 17.12
CA TYR A 130 -7.90 -0.20 15.86
C TYR A 130 -7.57 1.11 15.16
N ALA A 131 -7.51 1.09 13.83
CA ALA A 131 -7.45 2.30 13.01
C ALA A 131 -8.21 2.11 11.69
N LEU A 132 -8.55 3.24 11.05
CA LEU A 132 -9.13 3.23 9.71
C LEU A 132 -8.13 2.63 8.72
N GLY A 133 -8.54 1.54 8.08
CA GLY A 133 -7.76 0.80 7.10
C GLY A 133 -8.26 0.94 5.66
N GLY A 134 -7.47 0.36 4.76
CA GLY A 134 -7.74 0.31 3.34
C GLY A 134 -7.13 1.48 2.57
N ASN A 135 -6.58 1.18 1.40
CA ASN A 135 -5.89 2.17 0.55
C ASN A 135 -6.81 3.34 0.19
N ALA A 136 -8.05 3.05 -0.21
CA ALA A 136 -9.00 4.06 -0.65
C ALA A 136 -9.43 5.03 0.49
N PRO A 137 -9.85 4.57 1.68
CA PRO A 137 -10.21 5.46 2.78
C PRO A 137 -9.04 6.30 3.31
N VAL A 138 -7.85 5.72 3.41
CA VAL A 138 -6.65 6.44 3.86
C VAL A 138 -6.28 7.56 2.88
N MET A 139 -6.26 7.25 1.57
CA MET A 139 -6.07 8.28 0.54
C MET A 139 -7.19 9.32 0.54
N ALA A 140 -8.45 8.90 0.69
CA ALA A 140 -9.61 9.79 0.71
C ALA A 140 -9.52 10.80 1.86
N LYS A 141 -9.18 10.34 3.07
CA LYS A 141 -8.91 11.20 4.23
C LYS A 141 -7.80 12.19 3.91
N ARG A 142 -6.71 11.74 3.27
CA ARG A 142 -5.61 12.62 2.89
C ARG A 142 -6.03 13.67 1.87
N PHE A 143 -6.80 13.30 0.85
CA PHE A 143 -7.32 14.25 -0.15
C PHE A 143 -8.18 15.34 0.48
N VAL A 144 -8.99 15.02 1.49
CA VAL A 144 -9.75 16.04 2.23
C VAL A 144 -8.83 17.01 2.97
N THR A 145 -7.77 16.50 3.63
CA THR A 145 -6.78 17.36 4.27
C THR A 145 -6.08 18.30 3.28
N GLU A 146 -5.87 17.84 2.04
CA GLU A 146 -5.34 18.67 0.94
C GLU A 146 -6.38 19.60 0.30
N GLY A 147 -7.60 19.67 0.83
CA GLY A 147 -8.65 20.58 0.39
C GLY A 147 -9.45 20.10 -0.84
N CYS A 148 -9.44 18.81 -1.14
CA CYS A 148 -10.28 18.23 -2.20
C CYS A 148 -11.72 17.97 -1.73
N ASP A 149 -12.66 18.04 -2.66
CA ASP A 149 -14.01 17.51 -2.46
C ASP A 149 -13.98 16.01 -2.82
N VAL A 150 -14.28 15.13 -1.87
CA VAL A 150 -14.02 13.69 -2.00
C VAL A 150 -15.30 12.86 -2.00
N LEU A 151 -15.41 11.96 -2.98
CA LEU A 151 -16.40 10.89 -3.07
C LEU A 151 -15.71 9.53 -2.90
N LEU A 152 -15.93 8.85 -1.78
CA LEU A 152 -15.34 7.55 -1.45
C LEU A 152 -16.34 6.42 -1.66
N ALA A 153 -15.97 5.43 -2.48
CA ALA A 153 -16.69 4.18 -2.65
C ALA A 153 -16.21 3.14 -1.64
N ALA A 154 -16.96 2.97 -0.56
CA ALA A 154 -16.67 1.98 0.47
C ALA A 154 -17.93 1.62 1.25
N LYS A 155 -17.96 0.41 1.81
CA LYS A 155 -19.03 -0.07 2.67
C LYS A 155 -18.46 -0.28 4.06
N MET A 156 -19.04 0.40 5.04
CA MET A 156 -18.54 0.43 6.42
C MET A 156 -19.69 0.62 7.40
N THR A 157 -19.44 0.36 8.68
CA THR A 157 -20.39 0.65 9.75
C THR A 157 -20.48 2.16 9.98
N PRO A 158 -21.57 2.64 10.62
CA PRO A 158 -21.67 4.05 11.00
C PRO A 158 -20.60 4.48 12.00
N GLU A 159 -20.03 3.54 12.76
CA GLU A 159 -18.96 3.82 13.72
C GLU A 159 -17.64 4.11 13.00
N LEU A 160 -17.22 3.22 12.10
CA LEU A 160 -16.03 3.44 11.30
C LEU A 160 -16.15 4.71 10.43
N GLN A 161 -17.33 4.96 9.87
CA GLN A 161 -17.59 6.17 9.08
C GLN A 161 -17.39 7.47 9.87
N ARG A 162 -17.63 7.48 11.19
CA ARG A 162 -17.40 8.68 12.03
C ARG A 162 -15.93 9.05 12.18
N THR A 163 -15.01 8.12 11.89
CA THR A 163 -13.56 8.38 11.89
C THR A 163 -13.10 9.19 10.66
N LEU A 164 -13.94 9.24 9.62
CA LEU A 164 -13.69 10.01 8.42
C LEU A 164 -14.07 11.49 8.60
N PRO A 165 -13.41 12.41 7.87
CA PRO A 165 -13.81 13.81 7.84
C PRO A 165 -15.28 13.99 7.42
N LYS A 166 -15.99 14.94 8.05
CA LYS A 166 -17.43 15.17 7.78
C LYS A 166 -17.74 15.60 6.35
N ASP A 167 -16.79 16.27 5.69
CA ASP A 167 -16.93 16.77 4.33
C ASP A 167 -16.70 15.68 3.26
N LEU A 168 -16.27 14.47 3.68
CA LEU A 168 -16.07 13.32 2.82
C LEU A 168 -17.40 12.58 2.60
N LYS A 169 -17.82 12.45 1.34
CA LYS A 169 -19.04 11.70 0.99
C LYS A 169 -18.71 10.23 0.76
N VAL A 170 -19.23 9.35 1.61
CA VAL A 170 -19.11 7.88 1.46
C VAL A 170 -20.33 7.32 0.71
N VAL A 171 -20.09 6.38 -0.20
CA VAL A 171 -21.12 5.65 -0.98
C VAL A 171 -20.79 4.16 -1.03
N GLY A 172 -21.81 3.30 -1.05
CA GLY A 172 -21.63 1.84 -0.94
C GLY A 172 -22.59 1.18 0.06
N GLY A 173 -23.31 1.99 0.84
CA GLY A 173 -24.24 1.53 1.85
C GLY A 173 -23.59 1.26 3.20
N VAL A 174 -24.41 0.89 4.17
CA VAL A 174 -23.97 0.58 5.54
C VAL A 174 -23.86 -0.94 5.69
N THR A 175 -22.82 -1.40 6.39
CA THR A 175 -22.71 -2.80 6.83
C THR A 175 -22.94 -2.94 8.34
N LYS A 176 -23.25 -4.16 8.78
CA LYS A 176 -23.44 -4.50 10.20
C LYS A 176 -22.12 -4.72 10.94
N LYS A 177 -21.11 -5.21 10.23
CA LYS A 177 -19.76 -5.50 10.71
C LYS A 177 -18.77 -4.94 9.69
N ASP A 178 -17.76 -4.24 10.15
CA ASP A 178 -16.65 -3.81 9.30
C ASP A 178 -15.80 -5.03 8.92
N ASP A 179 -15.29 -5.05 7.69
CA ASP A 179 -14.21 -5.97 7.33
C ASP A 179 -12.98 -5.62 8.20
N ILE A 180 -12.37 -6.62 8.85
CA ILE A 180 -11.25 -6.42 9.78
C ILE A 180 -9.98 -6.97 9.15
N HIS A 181 -8.92 -6.18 9.15
CA HIS A 181 -7.59 -6.64 8.77
C HIS A 181 -6.74 -6.73 10.03
N LEU A 182 -6.22 -7.92 10.32
CA LEU A 182 -5.34 -8.14 11.45
C LEU A 182 -3.90 -7.93 11.00
N ILE A 183 -3.26 -6.87 11.50
CA ILE A 183 -1.91 -6.45 11.12
C ILE A 183 -0.92 -6.90 12.21
N LEU A 184 -0.13 -7.91 11.88
CA LEU A 184 0.88 -8.54 12.74
C LEU A 184 2.23 -7.89 12.47
N GLU A 185 2.61 -6.93 13.29
CA GLU A 185 3.87 -6.20 13.16
C GLU A 185 5.05 -6.92 13.82
N TYR A 186 6.24 -6.81 13.22
CA TYR A 186 7.48 -7.31 13.79
C TYR A 186 8.66 -6.38 13.50
N LYS A 187 9.65 -6.40 14.40
CA LYS A 187 10.81 -5.48 14.35
C LYS A 187 12.01 -6.10 13.63
N ALA A 188 12.90 -5.24 13.14
CA ALA A 188 14.18 -5.68 12.61
C ALA A 188 14.99 -6.40 13.69
N GLY A 189 15.54 -7.56 13.35
CA GLY A 189 16.31 -8.41 14.27
C GLY A 189 15.46 -9.15 15.30
N GLU A 190 14.13 -9.02 15.27
CA GLU A 190 13.25 -9.74 16.20
C GLU A 190 13.40 -11.26 16.03
N GLN A 191 13.44 -11.98 17.15
CA GLN A 191 13.47 -13.43 17.17
C GLN A 191 12.09 -14.00 17.44
N TRP A 192 11.72 -15.01 16.68
CA TRP A 192 10.50 -15.78 16.86
C TRP A 192 10.81 -17.27 16.64
N GLY A 193 11.01 -17.99 17.76
CA GLY A 193 11.56 -19.35 17.76
C GLY A 193 12.96 -19.39 17.14
N ILE A 194 13.14 -20.24 16.12
CA ILE A 194 14.38 -20.38 15.36
C ILE A 194 14.58 -19.29 14.29
N HIS A 195 13.53 -18.50 14.00
CA HIS A 195 13.56 -17.51 12.93
C HIS A 195 13.97 -16.13 13.45
N ARG A 196 14.56 -15.32 12.58
CA ARG A 196 14.90 -13.92 12.83
C ARG A 196 14.48 -13.06 11.66
N ALA A 197 13.77 -11.97 11.93
CA ALA A 197 13.37 -11.02 10.91
C ALA A 197 14.57 -10.14 10.49
N PRO A 198 14.92 -10.05 9.18
CA PRO A 198 16.02 -9.22 8.71
C PRO A 198 15.70 -7.71 8.72
N ARG A 199 14.41 -7.35 8.70
CA ARG A 199 13.91 -5.97 8.73
C ARG A 199 12.58 -5.91 9.47
N ALA A 200 12.19 -4.69 9.88
CA ALA A 200 10.84 -4.45 10.37
C ALA A 200 9.84 -4.52 9.21
N ASN A 201 8.73 -5.21 9.42
CA ASN A 201 7.62 -5.28 8.47
C ASN A 201 6.36 -5.79 9.18
N ARG A 202 5.31 -6.08 8.39
CA ARG A 202 4.01 -6.56 8.86
C ARG A 202 3.50 -7.72 8.00
N PHE A 203 2.78 -8.64 8.63
CA PHE A 203 2.01 -9.69 8.00
C PHE A 203 0.52 -9.44 8.26
N ILE A 204 -0.30 -9.43 7.20
CA ILE A 204 -1.72 -9.08 7.29
C ILE A 204 -2.55 -10.33 7.02
N VAL A 205 -3.58 -10.56 7.83
CA VAL A 205 -4.61 -11.57 7.54
C VAL A 205 -6.00 -10.97 7.65
N HIS A 206 -6.91 -11.46 6.81
CA HIS A 206 -8.27 -10.95 6.73
C HIS A 206 -9.26 -12.06 6.37
N ASN A 207 -10.53 -11.85 6.69
CA ASN A 207 -11.68 -12.67 6.27
C ASN A 207 -12.79 -11.71 5.82
N ASP A 208 -12.56 -11.06 4.68
CA ASP A 208 -13.40 -9.96 4.22
C ASP A 208 -14.61 -10.46 3.41
N ASP A 209 -15.77 -9.87 3.68
CA ASP A 209 -17.00 -10.15 2.93
C ASP A 209 -17.25 -9.10 1.82
N ASN A 210 -16.84 -7.86 2.05
CA ASN A 210 -17.28 -6.72 1.24
C ASN A 210 -16.20 -6.25 0.27
N ASN A 211 -14.95 -6.23 0.70
CA ASN A 211 -13.83 -5.69 -0.08
C ASN A 211 -13.45 -6.55 -1.31
N PRO A 212 -13.31 -7.89 -1.23
CA PRO A 212 -13.02 -8.73 -2.40
C PRO A 212 -14.10 -8.61 -3.47
N LEU A 213 -15.36 -8.50 -3.05
CA LEU A 213 -16.48 -8.34 -3.97
C LEU A 213 -16.60 -6.91 -4.50
N ILE A 214 -15.81 -5.94 -4.05
CA ILE A 214 -15.94 -4.52 -4.44
C ILE A 214 -17.41 -4.08 -4.27
N SER A 215 -18.02 -4.38 -3.14
CA SER A 215 -19.48 -4.32 -2.96
C SER A 215 -20.09 -2.91 -3.05
N SER A 216 -19.27 -1.86 -3.03
CA SER A 216 -19.69 -0.47 -3.20
C SER A 216 -19.76 -0.01 -4.67
N LEU A 217 -19.38 -0.86 -5.64
CA LEU A 217 -19.25 -0.51 -7.06
C LEU A 217 -20.54 0.05 -7.65
N GLU A 218 -21.66 -0.64 -7.44
CA GLU A 218 -22.98 -0.28 -7.97
C GLU A 218 -23.47 1.08 -7.49
N GLU A 219 -23.28 1.38 -6.21
CA GLU A 219 -23.72 2.66 -5.63
C GLU A 219 -22.80 3.80 -6.05
N PHE A 220 -21.52 3.49 -6.26
CA PHE A 220 -20.57 4.44 -6.80
C PHE A 220 -20.90 4.83 -8.24
N ASP A 221 -21.25 3.85 -9.09
CA ASP A 221 -21.67 4.07 -10.49
C ASP A 221 -22.74 5.17 -10.62
N LYS A 222 -23.77 5.10 -9.77
CA LYS A 222 -24.92 6.02 -9.80
C LYS A 222 -24.51 7.48 -9.61
N LEU A 223 -23.40 7.73 -8.93
CA LEU A 223 -22.95 9.07 -8.55
C LEU A 223 -21.70 9.52 -9.29
N LEU A 224 -20.85 8.60 -9.76
CA LEU A 224 -19.54 8.92 -10.33
C LEU A 224 -19.65 9.86 -11.54
N ILE A 225 -20.55 9.58 -12.48
CA ILE A 225 -20.76 10.41 -13.68
C ILE A 225 -21.20 11.83 -13.30
N ASN A 226 -22.20 11.95 -12.43
CA ASN A 226 -22.76 13.25 -12.01
C ASN A 226 -21.80 14.04 -11.10
N PHE A 227 -20.95 13.33 -10.35
CA PHE A 227 -19.91 13.95 -9.54
C PHE A 227 -18.89 14.68 -10.43
N ASN A 228 -18.66 14.18 -11.65
CA ASN A 228 -17.75 14.73 -12.67
C ASN A 228 -16.35 15.03 -12.08
N PRO A 229 -15.62 13.99 -11.63
CA PRO A 229 -14.37 14.16 -10.92
C PRO A 229 -13.27 14.72 -11.82
N ASN A 230 -12.35 15.49 -11.23
CA ASN A 230 -11.08 15.85 -11.87
C ASN A 230 -10.09 14.68 -11.84
N LEU A 231 -10.15 13.87 -10.79
CA LEU A 231 -9.34 12.68 -10.57
C LEU A 231 -10.24 11.52 -10.12
N PHE A 232 -10.11 10.38 -10.77
CA PHE A 232 -10.67 9.11 -10.34
C PHE A 232 -9.52 8.18 -9.90
N VAL A 233 -9.51 7.76 -8.64
CA VAL A 233 -8.54 6.82 -8.08
C VAL A 233 -9.18 5.45 -7.93
N VAL A 234 -8.54 4.43 -8.52
CA VAL A 234 -8.86 3.02 -8.36
C VAL A 234 -7.80 2.38 -7.48
N SER A 235 -8.22 1.65 -6.45
CA SER A 235 -7.38 0.89 -5.52
C SER A 235 -8.22 -0.18 -4.81
N GLY A 236 -7.62 -0.91 -3.87
CA GLY A 236 -8.29 -1.95 -3.08
C GLY A 236 -8.46 -3.28 -3.81
N LEU A 237 -7.95 -3.41 -5.04
CA LEU A 237 -8.13 -4.62 -5.85
C LEU A 237 -7.29 -5.81 -5.36
N GLN A 238 -6.29 -5.57 -4.50
CA GLN A 238 -5.52 -6.64 -3.85
C GLN A 238 -6.39 -7.55 -2.99
N MET A 239 -7.55 -7.06 -2.54
CA MET A 239 -8.53 -7.87 -1.80
C MET A 239 -9.15 -8.99 -2.64
N MET A 240 -9.01 -8.92 -3.97
CA MET A 240 -9.46 -9.98 -4.88
C MET A 240 -8.40 -11.08 -5.09
N ASP A 241 -7.18 -10.89 -4.59
CA ASP A 241 -6.06 -11.81 -4.75
C ASP A 241 -6.26 -13.05 -3.87
N ASN A 242 -6.15 -14.26 -4.44
CA ASN A 242 -6.37 -15.53 -3.73
C ASN A 242 -7.73 -15.69 -3.02
N TYR A 243 -8.69 -14.78 -3.24
CA TYR A 243 -10.04 -14.90 -2.70
C TYR A 243 -10.82 -16.00 -3.47
N PRO A 244 -11.59 -16.87 -2.78
CA PRO A 244 -12.24 -18.03 -3.39
C PRO A 244 -13.51 -17.64 -4.18
N PHE A 245 -13.34 -16.91 -5.28
CA PHE A 245 -14.43 -16.58 -6.18
C PHE A 245 -14.99 -17.83 -6.87
N ALA A 246 -16.32 -17.85 -7.06
CA ALA A 246 -16.90 -18.71 -8.07
C ALA A 246 -16.35 -18.31 -9.46
N GLU A 247 -16.27 -19.30 -10.36
CA GLU A 247 -15.72 -19.13 -11.71
C GLU A 247 -16.35 -17.92 -12.44
N GLY A 248 -15.51 -17.08 -13.05
CA GLY A 248 -15.94 -15.90 -13.81
C GLY A 248 -16.35 -14.67 -12.99
N ILE A 249 -16.66 -14.79 -11.69
CA ILE A 249 -17.15 -13.66 -10.88
C ILE A 249 -16.08 -12.57 -10.73
N ARG A 250 -14.83 -12.94 -10.43
CA ARG A 250 -13.72 -11.98 -10.30
C ARG A 250 -13.55 -11.14 -11.57
N GLU A 251 -13.51 -11.81 -12.72
CA GLU A 251 -13.37 -11.18 -14.03
C GLU A 251 -14.55 -10.26 -14.33
N GLN A 252 -15.78 -10.69 -14.01
CA GLN A 252 -16.97 -9.87 -14.16
C GLN A 252 -16.89 -8.57 -13.33
N ARG A 253 -16.41 -8.63 -12.08
CA ARG A 253 -16.23 -7.42 -11.26
C ARG A 253 -15.15 -6.50 -11.84
N LEU A 254 -14.02 -7.04 -12.28
CA LEU A 254 -12.95 -6.26 -12.92
C LEU A 254 -13.40 -5.59 -14.22
N LYS A 255 -14.16 -6.29 -15.08
CA LYS A 255 -14.75 -5.71 -16.29
C LYS A 255 -15.75 -4.58 -15.97
N ARG A 256 -16.43 -4.62 -14.83
CA ARG A 256 -17.30 -3.49 -14.43
C ARG A 256 -16.50 -2.27 -14.01
N ILE A 257 -15.36 -2.46 -13.33
CA ILE A 257 -14.43 -1.37 -13.03
C ILE A 257 -13.83 -0.80 -14.32
N GLN A 258 -13.46 -1.67 -15.26
CA GLN A 258 -13.01 -1.27 -16.59
C GLN A 258 -14.03 -0.37 -17.27
N GLU A 259 -15.31 -0.76 -17.31
CA GLU A 259 -16.36 0.07 -17.90
C GLU A 259 -16.54 1.40 -17.15
N GLN A 260 -16.47 1.40 -15.80
CA GLN A 260 -16.46 2.63 -15.01
C GLN A 260 -15.34 3.59 -15.42
N MET A 261 -14.13 3.07 -15.68
CA MET A 261 -12.98 3.86 -16.13
C MET A 261 -13.18 4.38 -17.56
N LYS A 262 -13.74 3.55 -18.46
CA LYS A 262 -13.99 3.90 -19.87
C LYS A 262 -15.02 5.00 -20.04
N VAL A 263 -16.10 4.99 -19.26
CA VAL A 263 -17.17 6.02 -19.36
C VAL A 263 -16.74 7.40 -18.84
N GLN A 264 -15.63 7.50 -18.10
CA GLN A 264 -15.14 8.80 -17.66
C GLN A 264 -14.64 9.64 -18.84
N SER A 265 -14.81 10.96 -18.75
CA SER A 265 -14.23 11.89 -19.72
C SER A 265 -12.69 11.75 -19.77
N PHE A 266 -12.07 11.98 -20.93
CA PHE A 266 -10.61 12.12 -21.04
C PHE A 266 -10.04 13.34 -20.29
N LYS A 267 -10.91 14.25 -19.82
CA LYS A 267 -10.52 15.34 -18.92
C LYS A 267 -10.32 14.88 -17.48
N THR A 268 -11.03 13.82 -17.05
CA THR A 268 -10.83 13.16 -15.75
C THR A 268 -9.57 12.30 -15.84
N ARG A 269 -8.61 12.55 -14.96
CA ARG A 269 -7.42 11.68 -14.85
C ARG A 269 -7.78 10.44 -14.05
N ILE A 270 -7.27 9.29 -14.48
CA ILE A 270 -7.46 8.04 -13.76
C ILE A 270 -6.13 7.56 -13.21
N HIS A 271 -6.08 7.30 -11.90
CA HIS A 271 -4.92 6.75 -11.22
C HIS A 271 -5.25 5.37 -10.66
N PHE A 272 -4.40 4.39 -10.91
CA PHE A 272 -4.50 3.07 -10.28
C PHE A 272 -3.35 2.92 -9.28
N GLU A 273 -3.71 2.79 -8.00
CA GLU A 273 -2.78 2.49 -6.91
C GLU A 273 -2.74 0.98 -6.71
N MET A 274 -1.63 0.36 -7.12
CA MET A 274 -1.34 -1.06 -6.93
C MET A 274 -0.99 -1.34 -5.47
N ALA A 275 -1.12 -2.60 -5.08
CA ALA A 275 -0.75 -3.12 -3.78
C ALA A 275 -0.24 -4.57 -3.94
N SER A 276 -0.10 -5.30 -2.83
CA SER A 276 0.48 -6.64 -2.86
C SER A 276 -0.39 -7.63 -3.65
N PHE A 277 0.13 -8.16 -4.75
CA PHE A 277 -0.48 -9.25 -5.52
C PHE A 277 0.44 -10.47 -5.50
N ALA A 278 -0.09 -11.61 -5.06
CA ALA A 278 0.62 -12.88 -4.96
C ALA A 278 0.10 -13.93 -5.96
N GLU A 279 -0.97 -13.65 -6.71
CA GLU A 279 -1.51 -14.55 -7.74
C GLU A 279 -1.19 -14.03 -9.16
N ALA A 280 -0.53 -14.87 -9.97
CA ALA A 280 -0.19 -14.55 -11.36
C ALA A 280 -1.43 -14.21 -12.21
N GLN A 281 -2.51 -14.98 -12.04
CA GLN A 281 -3.76 -14.75 -12.77
C GLN A 281 -4.42 -13.42 -12.39
N MET A 282 -4.37 -13.02 -11.11
CA MET A 282 -4.89 -11.72 -10.68
C MET A 282 -4.12 -10.57 -11.34
N LEU A 283 -2.79 -10.65 -11.36
CA LEU A 283 -1.96 -9.64 -12.01
C LEU A 283 -2.20 -9.58 -13.53
N GLN A 284 -2.39 -10.73 -14.18
CA GLN A 284 -2.79 -10.80 -15.59
C GLN A 284 -4.14 -10.09 -15.81
N HIS A 285 -5.14 -10.34 -14.97
CA HIS A 285 -6.42 -9.63 -15.07
C HIS A 285 -6.28 -8.11 -14.91
N LEU A 286 -5.37 -7.63 -14.06
CA LEU A 286 -5.10 -6.19 -13.94
C LEU A 286 -4.48 -5.62 -15.22
N ILE A 287 -3.55 -6.35 -15.85
CA ILE A 287 -2.93 -5.99 -17.12
C ILE A 287 -3.97 -5.91 -18.24
N ASP A 288 -5.00 -6.74 -18.21
CA ASP A 288 -6.03 -6.80 -19.24
C ASP A 288 -7.16 -5.79 -19.02
N TYR A 289 -7.63 -5.64 -17.78
CA TYR A 289 -8.89 -4.93 -17.46
C TYR A 289 -8.72 -3.58 -16.78
N ILE A 290 -7.59 -3.30 -16.12
CA ILE A 290 -7.44 -2.10 -15.28
C ILE A 290 -6.33 -1.18 -15.78
N ILE A 291 -5.10 -1.68 -15.83
CA ILE A 291 -3.89 -0.92 -16.15
C ILE A 291 -4.01 -0.16 -17.49
N PRO A 292 -4.55 -0.74 -18.59
CA PRO A 292 -4.66 -0.03 -19.87
C PRO A 292 -5.59 1.19 -19.84
N TYR A 293 -6.42 1.33 -18.81
CA TYR A 293 -7.42 2.37 -18.69
C TYR A 293 -7.03 3.47 -17.68
N ALA A 294 -5.79 3.43 -17.17
CA ALA A 294 -5.26 4.42 -16.24
C ALA A 294 -4.32 5.44 -16.94
N ASP A 295 -4.42 6.73 -16.57
CA ASP A 295 -3.48 7.77 -16.97
C ASP A 295 -2.20 7.73 -16.10
N SER A 296 -2.30 7.20 -14.88
CA SER A 296 -1.22 7.11 -13.90
C SER A 296 -1.25 5.79 -13.13
N LEU A 297 -0.07 5.26 -12.83
CA LEU A 297 0.11 4.14 -11.88
C LEU A 297 0.89 4.58 -10.64
N GLY A 298 0.57 3.99 -9.50
CA GLY A 298 1.30 4.11 -8.24
C GLY A 298 1.55 2.74 -7.63
N MET A 299 2.77 2.51 -7.10
CA MET A 299 3.21 1.19 -6.61
C MET A 299 4.53 1.27 -5.81
N ASN A 300 4.85 0.25 -5.01
CA ASN A 300 6.19 0.12 -4.42
C ASN A 300 7.17 -0.66 -5.32
N GLU A 301 8.38 -0.92 -4.82
CA GLU A 301 9.42 -1.66 -5.55
C GLU A 301 9.09 -3.14 -5.82
N GLN A 302 8.29 -3.77 -4.96
CA GLN A 302 7.86 -5.16 -5.07
C GLN A 302 6.80 -5.29 -6.17
N GLU A 303 5.79 -4.42 -6.16
CA GLU A 303 4.75 -4.40 -7.18
C GLU A 303 5.31 -4.01 -8.55
N LEU A 304 6.24 -3.05 -8.62
CA LEU A 304 6.96 -2.74 -9.86
C LEU A 304 7.65 -3.98 -10.42
N THR A 305 8.28 -4.76 -9.54
CA THR A 305 8.98 -5.98 -9.95
C THR A 305 8.04 -7.05 -10.46
N ASN A 306 6.93 -7.28 -9.77
CA ASN A 306 5.96 -8.27 -10.19
C ASN A 306 5.26 -7.86 -11.49
N LEU A 307 4.89 -6.58 -11.65
CA LEU A 307 4.32 -6.10 -12.91
C LEU A 307 5.32 -6.24 -14.07
N HIS A 308 6.58 -5.84 -13.85
CA HIS A 308 7.64 -6.00 -14.86
C HIS A 308 7.80 -7.45 -15.28
N ASN A 309 7.97 -8.36 -14.31
CA ASN A 309 8.21 -9.78 -14.57
C ASN A 309 7.00 -10.45 -15.25
N MET A 310 5.78 -10.08 -14.86
CA MET A 310 4.58 -10.60 -15.50
C MET A 310 4.53 -10.20 -16.98
N MET A 311 4.75 -8.91 -17.28
CA MET A 311 4.66 -8.41 -18.64
C MET A 311 5.82 -8.86 -19.55
N GLU A 312 7.03 -9.07 -19.00
CA GLU A 312 8.20 -9.49 -19.79
C GLU A 312 8.35 -11.01 -19.86
N TYR A 313 8.05 -11.73 -18.78
CA TYR A 313 8.39 -13.16 -18.62
C TYR A 313 7.19 -14.06 -18.25
N GLY A 314 6.02 -13.51 -17.95
CA GLY A 314 4.84 -14.28 -17.57
C GLY A 314 4.93 -14.94 -16.19
N ASN A 315 5.74 -14.39 -15.27
CA ASN A 315 5.88 -14.92 -13.90
C ASN A 315 5.93 -13.80 -12.84
N ILE A 316 5.79 -14.17 -11.57
CA ILE A 316 5.86 -13.26 -10.42
C ILE A 316 6.84 -13.78 -9.36
N SER A 317 7.32 -12.88 -8.50
CA SER A 317 8.05 -13.26 -7.30
C SER A 317 7.21 -13.01 -6.05
N ILE A 318 7.15 -14.00 -5.16
CA ILE A 318 6.44 -13.91 -3.88
C ILE A 318 7.27 -13.13 -2.85
N VAL A 319 8.60 -13.15 -2.99
CA VAL A 319 9.55 -12.42 -2.14
C VAL A 319 10.50 -11.64 -3.05
N SER A 320 10.53 -10.32 -2.90
CA SER A 320 11.41 -9.44 -3.67
C SER A 320 12.41 -8.71 -2.76
N ASP A 321 13.49 -8.21 -3.36
CA ASP A 321 14.45 -7.39 -2.64
C ASP A 321 13.77 -6.12 -2.13
N SER A 322 13.85 -5.93 -0.83
CA SER A 322 13.27 -4.83 -0.08
C SER A 322 14.09 -3.54 -0.13
N ASN A 323 15.35 -3.60 -0.58
CA ASN A 323 16.24 -2.45 -0.71
C ASN A 323 16.97 -2.45 -2.06
N PRO A 324 16.22 -2.45 -3.19
CA PRO A 324 16.85 -2.50 -4.50
C PRO A 324 17.65 -1.21 -4.75
N ARG A 325 18.69 -1.32 -5.59
CA ARG A 325 19.48 -0.15 -6.00
C ARG A 325 18.59 0.81 -6.79
N VAL A 326 18.71 2.10 -6.47
CA VAL A 326 17.95 3.18 -7.14
C VAL A 326 18.01 3.06 -8.67
N ALA A 327 19.20 2.83 -9.23
CA ALA A 327 19.40 2.68 -10.67
C ALA A 327 18.58 1.52 -11.27
N ALA A 328 18.53 0.37 -10.58
CA ALA A 328 17.78 -0.79 -11.05
C ALA A 328 16.28 -0.50 -11.08
N VAL A 329 15.74 0.14 -10.03
CA VAL A 329 14.33 0.56 -9.99
C VAL A 329 14.02 1.57 -11.10
N LEU A 330 14.89 2.55 -11.35
CA LEU A 330 14.69 3.54 -12.41
C LEU A 330 14.70 2.89 -13.81
N ASP A 331 15.58 1.92 -14.06
CA ASP A 331 15.60 1.18 -15.32
C ASP A 331 14.35 0.33 -15.50
N GLN A 332 13.93 -0.36 -14.43
CA GLN A 332 12.72 -1.17 -14.41
C GLN A 332 11.45 -0.32 -14.57
N MET A 333 11.41 0.89 -14.00
CA MET A 333 10.35 1.87 -14.24
C MET A 333 10.25 2.20 -15.73
N ARG A 334 11.38 2.48 -16.42
CA ARG A 334 11.36 2.82 -17.86
C ARG A 334 10.86 1.65 -18.69
N LYS A 335 11.34 0.44 -18.42
CA LYS A 335 10.95 -0.77 -19.16
C LYS A 335 9.48 -1.13 -18.92
N THR A 336 9.01 -1.07 -17.67
CA THR A 336 7.59 -1.28 -17.34
C THR A 336 6.70 -0.24 -17.99
N PHE A 337 7.12 1.02 -17.99
CA PHE A 337 6.39 2.10 -18.67
C PHE A 337 6.22 1.84 -20.17
N GLN A 338 7.27 1.32 -20.83
CA GLN A 338 7.23 0.93 -22.24
C GLN A 338 6.29 -0.25 -22.48
N LEU A 339 6.37 -1.30 -21.65
CA LEU A 339 5.52 -2.49 -21.74
C LEU A 339 4.04 -2.14 -21.58
N VAL A 340 3.68 -1.39 -20.54
CA VAL A 340 2.30 -0.90 -20.33
C VAL A 340 1.84 -0.04 -21.50
N SER A 341 2.72 0.82 -22.00
CA SER A 341 2.39 1.64 -23.17
C SER A 341 2.17 0.80 -24.42
N GLN A 342 2.90 -0.28 -24.63
CA GLN A 342 2.71 -1.16 -25.80
C GLN A 342 1.46 -2.05 -25.66
N ASN A 343 1.21 -2.58 -24.47
CA ASN A 343 0.10 -3.49 -24.20
C ASN A 343 -1.28 -2.88 -24.51
N ARG A 344 -1.43 -1.56 -24.36
CA ARG A 344 -2.70 -0.89 -24.63
C ARG A 344 -3.07 -0.83 -26.13
N ILE A 345 -2.12 -1.06 -27.05
CA ILE A 345 -2.34 -0.85 -28.49
C ILE A 345 -3.45 -1.80 -28.97
N GLY A 346 -4.48 -1.25 -29.61
CA GLY A 346 -5.65 -2.01 -30.07
C GLY A 346 -6.74 -2.22 -29.02
N MET A 347 -6.55 -1.74 -27.78
CA MET A 347 -7.59 -1.77 -26.75
C MET A 347 -8.50 -0.55 -26.85
N GLU A 348 -9.77 -0.77 -27.16
CA GLU A 348 -10.78 0.29 -27.26
C GLU A 348 -11.03 0.97 -25.91
N GLY A 349 -11.03 2.31 -25.90
CA GLY A 349 -11.22 3.10 -24.68
C GLY A 349 -10.01 3.15 -23.75
N SER A 350 -8.89 2.53 -24.13
CA SER A 350 -7.64 2.61 -23.37
C SER A 350 -7.09 4.04 -23.29
N ARG A 351 -6.24 4.27 -22.29
CA ARG A 351 -5.62 5.56 -22.01
C ARG A 351 -4.11 5.44 -22.11
N GLN A 352 -3.46 6.50 -22.60
CA GLN A 352 -2.00 6.56 -22.58
C GLN A 352 -1.55 6.74 -21.13
N LEU A 353 -0.78 5.77 -20.62
CA LEU A 353 -0.03 5.95 -19.39
C LEU A 353 0.91 7.15 -19.57
N THR A 354 0.78 8.16 -18.72
CA THR A 354 1.61 9.38 -18.77
C THR A 354 2.33 9.68 -17.46
N ARG A 355 2.05 8.91 -16.40
CA ARG A 355 2.69 9.05 -15.09
C ARG A 355 2.87 7.71 -14.38
N LEU A 356 4.07 7.48 -13.83
CA LEU A 356 4.36 6.35 -12.95
C LEU A 356 5.01 6.89 -11.67
N HIS A 357 4.42 6.58 -10.52
CA HIS A 357 4.93 6.99 -9.21
C HIS A 357 5.32 5.75 -8.42
N VAL A 358 6.64 5.55 -8.26
CA VAL A 358 7.17 4.47 -7.42
C VAL A 358 7.57 5.04 -6.08
N HIS A 359 7.08 4.42 -5.00
CA HIS A 359 7.37 4.82 -3.64
C HIS A 359 8.03 3.65 -2.89
N THR A 360 9.25 3.88 -2.40
CA THR A 360 10.01 2.89 -1.64
C THR A 360 10.21 3.38 -0.21
N LEU A 361 10.74 2.54 0.67
CA LEU A 361 11.07 2.96 2.04
C LEU A 361 12.08 4.14 2.08
N ALA A 362 13.06 4.15 1.17
CA ALA A 362 14.19 5.09 1.22
C ALA A 362 14.02 6.33 0.32
N TYR A 363 13.24 6.22 -0.76
CA TYR A 363 13.03 7.31 -1.72
C TYR A 363 11.74 7.12 -2.51
N GLN A 364 11.31 8.18 -3.20
CA GLN A 364 10.21 8.13 -4.16
C GLN A 364 10.67 8.65 -5.52
N ALA A 365 10.13 8.10 -6.59
CA ALA A 365 10.42 8.49 -7.97
C ALA A 365 9.13 8.70 -8.75
N ILE A 366 9.01 9.84 -9.42
CA ILE A 366 7.88 10.18 -10.28
C ILE A 366 8.40 10.33 -11.71
N MET A 367 7.93 9.47 -12.60
CA MET A 367 8.19 9.55 -14.03
C MET A 367 6.95 10.12 -14.73
N THR A 368 7.16 11.11 -15.60
CA THR A 368 6.10 11.72 -16.40
C THR A 368 6.52 11.87 -17.85
N VAL A 369 5.57 11.72 -18.77
CA VAL A 369 5.82 12.01 -20.19
C VAL A 369 6.05 13.51 -20.37
N LYS A 370 7.04 13.88 -21.19
CA LYS A 370 7.32 15.29 -21.52
C LYS A 370 6.10 15.92 -22.19
N GLU A 371 5.81 17.18 -21.88
CA GLU A 371 4.65 17.93 -22.42
C GLU A 371 3.29 17.29 -22.11
N SER A 372 3.24 16.39 -21.12
CA SER A 372 2.00 15.85 -20.59
C SER A 372 1.29 16.88 -19.68
N PRO A 373 0.04 16.62 -19.31
CA PRO A 373 -0.71 17.46 -18.36
C PRO A 373 -0.09 17.57 -16.96
N TRP A 374 0.94 16.78 -16.64
CA TRP A 374 1.64 16.77 -15.34
C TRP A 374 2.71 17.86 -15.29
N LYS A 375 2.38 19.02 -14.69
CA LYS A 375 3.25 20.21 -14.71
C LYS A 375 4.17 20.35 -13.49
N ASN A 376 3.69 19.97 -12.30
CA ASN A 376 4.33 20.33 -11.03
C ASN A 376 5.01 19.12 -10.34
N SER A 377 5.65 18.24 -11.11
CA SER A 377 6.22 16.98 -10.59
C SER A 377 7.24 17.17 -9.46
N ARG A 378 8.01 18.28 -9.49
CA ARG A 378 8.96 18.64 -8.43
C ARG A 378 8.26 18.90 -7.09
N ALA A 379 7.21 19.73 -7.09
CA ALA A 379 6.42 20.02 -5.90
C ALA A 379 5.68 18.77 -5.41
N ALA A 380 5.13 17.96 -6.33
CA ALA A 380 4.47 16.70 -5.99
C ALA A 380 5.42 15.71 -5.30
N ALA A 381 6.66 15.55 -5.78
CA ALA A 381 7.66 14.68 -5.16
C ALA A 381 8.07 15.17 -3.76
N ALA A 382 8.23 16.49 -3.59
CA ALA A 382 8.52 17.08 -2.29
C ALA A 382 7.37 16.86 -1.30
N LYS A 383 6.13 17.15 -1.72
CA LYS A 383 4.91 16.94 -0.93
C LYS A 383 4.77 15.48 -0.51
N ALA A 384 4.94 14.54 -1.43
CA ALA A 384 4.83 13.11 -1.14
C ALA A 384 5.91 12.63 -0.14
N SER A 385 7.14 13.14 -0.26
CA SER A 385 8.23 12.79 0.66
C SER A 385 8.02 13.37 2.07
N LEU A 386 7.60 14.63 2.16
CA LEU A 386 7.24 15.28 3.43
C LEU A 386 6.04 14.61 4.10
N THR A 387 5.06 14.18 3.31
CA THR A 387 3.89 13.43 3.80
C THR A 387 4.30 12.15 4.49
N ALA A 388 5.15 11.35 3.85
CA ALA A 388 5.67 10.12 4.44
C ALA A 388 6.47 10.42 5.72
N ASN A 389 7.32 11.44 5.72
CA ASN A 389 8.08 11.84 6.91
C ASN A 389 7.17 12.29 8.06
N ARG A 390 6.20 13.18 7.80
CA ARG A 390 5.26 13.70 8.81
C ARG A 390 4.42 12.59 9.43
N HIS A 391 3.95 11.67 8.60
CA HIS A 391 3.19 10.50 9.06
C HIS A 391 4.01 9.62 10.00
N VAL A 392 5.24 9.27 9.63
CA VAL A 392 6.11 8.39 10.45
C VAL A 392 6.60 9.09 11.72
N CYS A 393 6.93 10.38 11.66
CA CYS A 393 7.47 11.12 12.80
C CYS A 393 6.38 11.69 13.72
N GLY A 394 5.10 11.63 13.34
CA GLY A 394 4.00 12.26 14.08
C GLY A 394 4.13 13.78 14.18
N SER A 395 4.84 14.42 13.25
CA SER A 395 4.95 15.88 13.21
C SER A 395 3.68 16.50 12.64
N LYS A 396 3.39 17.76 13.03
CA LYS A 396 2.20 18.48 12.58
C LYS A 396 2.24 18.66 11.05
N GLU A 397 1.08 18.44 10.42
CA GLU A 397 0.88 18.62 8.96
C GLU A 397 0.84 20.09 8.52
#